data_AF-A0A855XWB5-F1
#
_entry.id   AF-A0A855XWB5-F1
#
_cell.length_a   1.000
_cell.length_b   1.000
_cell.length_c   1.000
_cell.angle_alpha   90.00
_cell.angle_beta   90.00
_cell.angle_gamma   90.00
#
_symmetry.space_group_name_H-M   'P 1'
#
loop_
_entity.id
_entity.type
_entity.pdbx_description
1 polymer ?
#
loop_
_entity_poly.entity_id
_entity_poly.type
_entity_poly.pdbx_seq_one_letter_code
_entity_poly.pdbx_strand_id
1 'polypeptide(L)' 'MNDQLVLSNPSIELKDSYLSFYQEWKQSGEDMVPWVIEKDPENFEDMITWLNNNKQGINTNGFVANSTY' A
#
# COMPACT_ATOMS: atom_id res chain seq x y z
N MET A 1 -20.18 18.29 -9.67
CA MET A 1 -19.88 17.82 -8.30
C MET A 1 -18.45 18.23 -8.03
N ASN A 2 -18.18 18.92 -6.92
CA ASN A 2 -16.79 19.14 -6.50
C ASN A 2 -16.35 17.84 -5.84
N ASP A 3 -15.58 17.03 -6.55
CA ASP A 3 -15.01 15.82 -5.98
C ASP A 3 -13.95 16.23 -4.96
N GLN A 4 -14.29 16.13 -3.68
CA GLN A 4 -13.38 16.41 -2.59
C GLN A 4 -12.46 15.19 -2.41
N LEU A 5 -11.21 15.33 -2.84
CA LEU A 5 -10.18 14.32 -2.63
C LEU A 5 -9.84 14.24 -1.13
N VAL A 6 -9.79 13.02 -0.60
CA VAL A 6 -9.45 12.72 0.80
C VAL A 6 -8.34 11.67 0.84
N LEU A 7 -7.54 11.71 1.92
CA LEU A 7 -6.60 10.64 2.24
C LEU A 7 -7.35 9.49 2.93
N SER A 8 -6.97 8.24 2.65
CA SER A 8 -7.66 7.05 3.15
C SER A 8 -6.69 6.01 3.70
N ASN A 9 -6.82 5.69 4.99
CA ASN A 9 -5.96 4.69 5.62
C ASN A 9 -6.04 3.33 4.88
N PRO A 10 -4.99 2.49 4.98
CA PRO A 10 -5.05 1.12 4.51
C PRO A 10 -6.28 0.41 5.06
N SER A 11 -7.14 -0.07 4.17
CA SER A 11 -8.44 -0.65 4.51
C SER A 11 -8.68 -1.91 3.69
N ILE A 12 -9.33 -2.90 4.31
CA ILE A 12 -9.72 -4.14 3.64
C ILE A 12 -10.73 -3.87 2.51
N GLU A 13 -11.49 -2.78 2.60
CA GLU A 13 -12.46 -2.36 1.59
C GLU A 13 -11.80 -1.99 0.25
N LEU A 14 -10.50 -1.68 0.24
CA LEU A 14 -9.75 -1.32 -0.95
C LEU A 14 -9.11 -2.53 -1.66
N LYS A 15 -9.30 -3.75 -1.15
CA LYS A 15 -8.62 -4.97 -1.63
C LYS A 15 -8.75 -5.17 -3.13
N ASP A 16 -9.97 -5.20 -3.65
CA ASP A 16 -10.21 -5.53 -5.05
C ASP A 16 -9.60 -4.48 -5.99
N SER A 17 -9.79 -3.20 -5.66
CA SER A 17 -9.21 -2.08 -6.42
C SER A 17 -7.68 -2.09 -6.38
N TYR A 18 -7.08 -2.38 -5.22
CA TYR A 18 -5.63 -2.46 -5.07
C TYR A 18 -5.05 -3.64 -5.83
N LEU A 19 -5.71 -4.80 -5.81
CA LEU A 19 -5.26 -5.98 -6.56
C LEU A 19 -5.32 -5.73 -8.08
N SER A 20 -6.36 -5.05 -8.58
CA SER A 20 -6.43 -4.63 -9.98
C SER A 20 -5.23 -3.73 -10.34
N PHE A 21 -4.99 -2.68 -9.54
CA PHE A 21 -3.85 -1.78 -9.69
C PHE A 21 -2.51 -2.54 -9.70
N TYR A 22 -2.30 -3.45 -8.75
CA TYR A 22 -1.05 -4.21 -8.64
C TYR A 22 -0.85 -5.13 -9.86
N GLN A 23 -1.91 -5.76 -10.35
CA GLN A 23 -1.83 -6.61 -11.55
C GLN A 23 -1.52 -5.80 -12.81
N GLU A 24 -2.03 -4.57 -12.94
CA GLU A 24 -1.67 -3.68 -14.05
C GLU A 24 -0.17 -3.40 -14.06
N TRP A 25 0.43 -3.09 -12.91
CA TRP A 25 1.89 -2.94 -12.79
C TRP A 25 2.66 -4.22 -13.13
N LYS A 26 2.20 -5.38 -12.68
CA LYS A 26 2.85 -6.66 -13.02
C LYS A 26 2.80 -6.93 -14.52
N GLN A 27 1.71 -6.55 -15.18
CA GLN A 27 1.51 -6.76 -16.61
C GLN A 27 2.26 -5.75 -17.47
N SER A 28 2.44 -4.52 -16.99
CA SER A 28 3.21 -3.49 -17.73
C SER A 28 4.68 -3.88 -17.86
N GLY A 29 5.23 -4.62 -16.88
CA GLY A 29 6.65 -4.96 -16.81
C GLY A 29 7.55 -3.76 -16.50
N GLU A 30 6.94 -2.63 -16.12
CA GLU A 30 7.65 -1.45 -15.64
C GLU A 30 8.16 -1.67 -14.21
N ASP A 31 9.19 -0.90 -13.83
CA ASP A 31 9.66 -0.89 -12.45
C ASP A 31 8.58 -0.27 -11.55
N MET A 32 8.23 -0.98 -10.47
CA MET A 32 7.20 -0.55 -9.53
C MET A 32 7.72 0.59 -8.65
N VAL A 33 7.18 1.80 -8.86
CA VAL A 33 7.56 2.98 -8.08
C VAL A 33 6.31 3.66 -7.54
N PRO A 34 6.22 3.96 -6.23
CA PRO A 34 7.25 3.78 -5.19
C PRO A 34 7.42 2.33 -4.72
N TRP A 35 8.63 1.96 -4.24
CA TRP A 35 9.00 0.62 -3.77
C TRP A 35 8.00 -0.05 -2.80
N VAL A 36 7.21 0.72 -2.05
CA VAL A 36 6.17 0.19 -1.15
C VAL A 36 5.12 -0.66 -1.90
N ILE A 37 4.87 -0.36 -3.18
CA ILE A 37 3.90 -1.11 -4.01
C ILE A 37 4.46 -2.44 -4.52
N GLU A 38 5.77 -2.70 -4.35
CA GLU A 38 6.38 -4.00 -4.64
C GLU A 38 6.01 -5.06 -3.58
N LYS A 39 5.49 -4.65 -2.42
CA LYS A 39 5.08 -5.58 -1.37
C LYS A 39 3.97 -6.48 -1.89
N ASP A 40 4.23 -7.78 -1.90
CA ASP A 40 3.27 -8.79 -2.33
C ASP A 40 1.95 -8.71 -1.54
N PRO A 41 0.80 -8.48 -2.22
CA PRO A 41 -0.52 -8.36 -1.62
C PRO A 41 -1.31 -9.67 -1.55
N GLU A 42 -0.72 -10.85 -1.86
CA GLU A 42 -1.44 -12.15 -1.83
C GLU A 42 -2.18 -12.38 -0.51
N ASN A 43 -1.52 -12.11 0.62
CA ASN A 43 -2.17 -11.97 1.92
C ASN A 43 -2.40 -10.48 2.24
N PHE A 44 -3.54 -9.95 1.80
CA PHE A 44 -3.87 -8.53 1.88
C PHE A 44 -3.99 -8.03 3.33
N GLU A 45 -4.51 -8.87 4.22
CA GLU A 45 -4.64 -8.59 5.65
C GLU A 45 -3.27 -8.41 6.32
N ASP A 46 -2.29 -9.25 5.97
CA ASP A 46 -0.91 -9.10 6.42
C ASP A 46 -0.27 -7.83 5.83
N MET A 47 -0.59 -7.48 4.58
CA MET A 47 -0.13 -6.23 3.97
C MET A 47 -0.66 -5.01 4.71
N ILE A 48 -1.95 -4.98 5.08
CA ILE A 48 -2.54 -3.90 5.90
C ILE A 48 -1.81 -3.80 7.24
N THR A 49 -1.58 -4.93 7.91
CA THR A 49 -0.84 -4.97 9.17
C THR A 49 0.57 -4.40 9.00
N TRP A 50 1.26 -4.80 7.94
CA TRP A 50 2.59 -4.30 7.61
C TRP A 50 2.59 -2.78 7.37
N LEU A 51 1.66 -2.25 6.58
CA LEU A 51 1.54 -0.80 6.34
C LEU A 51 1.29 -0.03 7.64
N ASN A 52 0.41 -0.53 8.51
CA ASN A 52 0.10 0.08 9.79
C ASN A 52 1.27 0.03 10.78
N ASN A 53 2.06 -1.05 10.79
CA ASN A 53 3.27 -1.14 11.61
C ASN A 53 4.34 -0.16 11.15
N ASN A 54 4.57 -0.07 9.83
CA ASN A 54 5.54 0.88 9.27
C ASN A 54 5.13 2.33 9.53
N LYS A 55 3.84 2.66 9.46
CA LYS A 55 3.30 3.97 9.83
C LYS A 55 3.57 4.33 11.29
N GLN A 56 3.57 3.34 12.18
CA GLN A 56 3.81 3.52 13.62
C GLN A 56 5.31 3.46 13.99
N GLY A 57 6.21 3.21 13.03
CA GLY A 57 7.63 3.01 13.33
C GLY A 57 7.93 1.67 14.01
N ILE A 58 7.02 0.71 13.96
CA ILE A 58 7.18 -0.61 14.57
C ILE A 58 8.01 -1.49 13.62
N ASN A 59 9.07 -2.11 14.15
CA ASN A 59 9.96 -3.01 13.41
C ASN A 59 10.59 -2.40 12.15
N THR A 60 10.86 -1.09 12.16
CA THR A 60 11.42 -0.40 10.98
C THR A 60 12.92 -0.63 10.79
N ASN A 61 13.59 -1.51 11.55
CA ASN A 61 15.01 -1.86 11.35
C ASN A 61 15.97 -0.66 11.15
N GLY A 62 15.70 0.47 11.83
CA GLY A 62 16.48 1.71 11.71
C GLY A 62 16.00 2.70 10.65
N PHE A 63 14.96 2.36 9.88
CA PHE A 63 14.24 3.29 8.99
C PHE A 63 13.29 4.19 9.76
N VAL A 64 12.99 5.35 9.18
CA VAL A 64 11.93 6.25 9.65
C VAL A 64 10.56 5.67 9.37
N ALA A 65 9.56 6.05 10.18
CA ALA A 65 8.18 5.64 9.96
C ALA A 65 7.66 6.12 8.61
N ASN A 66 6.87 5.29 7.93
CA ASN A 66 6.28 5.64 6.64
C ASN A 66 5.17 6.67 6.82
N SER A 67 5.09 7.64 5.91
CA SER A 67 3.96 8.58 5.82
C SER A 67 2.80 8.01 5.01
N THR A 68 2.60 6.68 5.02
CA THR A 68 1.50 6.06 4.28
C THR A 68 0.17 6.52 4.89
N TYR A 69 -0.69 7.10 4.05
CA TYR A 69 -2.00 7.60 4.43
C TYR A 69 -3.11 6.87 3.73
#